data_AF-A0A954JD17-F1
#
_entry.id   AF-A0A954JD17-F1
#
_cell.length_a   1.000
_cell.length_b   1.000
_cell.length_c   1.000
_cell.angle_alpha   90.00
_cell.angle_beta   90.00
_cell.angle_gamma   90.00
#
_symmetry.space_group_name_H-M   'P 1'
#
loop_
_entity.id
_entity.type
_entity.pdbx_description
1 polymer ?
#
loop_
_entity_poly.entity_id
_entity_poly.type
_entity_poly.pdbx_seq_one_letter_code
_entity_poly.pdbx_strand_id
1 'polypeptide(L)'
;MSRTITAHNRKRAGFSLIELVVVVLVMGILAAVAGPKMFDTASDARLSGTKQSLSVVRDAIELYRAQNGAYPSSANSAAFQTDMSTYLRGTFPQVQVGANKGSNAIRIHSGSPTPSGTEGWAYDTSTGSFIINDATSSYNTL
;
A
#
# COMPACT_ATOMS: atom_id res chain seq x y z
N MET A 1 -65.59 -51.06 -11.66
CA MET A 1 -64.54 -50.80 -10.65
C MET A 1 -63.99 -49.40 -10.90
N SER A 2 -64.39 -48.40 -10.09
CA SER A 2 -63.92 -47.01 -10.22
C SER A 2 -62.83 -46.75 -9.18
N ARG A 3 -61.62 -46.36 -9.59
CA ARG A 3 -60.51 -46.01 -8.69
C ARG A 3 -60.50 -44.50 -8.53
N THR A 4 -60.90 -44.01 -7.35
CA THR A 4 -60.79 -42.59 -6.99
C THR A 4 -59.35 -42.25 -6.66
N ILE A 5 -58.72 -41.38 -7.46
CA ILE A 5 -57.38 -40.85 -7.19
C ILE A 5 -57.53 -39.58 -6.35
N THR A 6 -57.13 -39.65 -5.08
CA THR A 6 -57.12 -38.49 -4.18
C THR A 6 -55.84 -37.69 -4.37
N ALA A 7 -55.93 -36.51 -4.97
CA ALA A 7 -54.79 -35.60 -5.14
C ALA A 7 -54.39 -34.98 -3.79
N HIS A 8 -53.15 -35.23 -3.35
CA HIS A 8 -52.60 -34.68 -2.12
C HIS A 8 -52.11 -33.24 -2.36
N ASN A 9 -52.82 -32.26 -1.80
CA ASN A 9 -52.52 -30.84 -1.96
C ASN A 9 -51.29 -30.45 -1.12
N ARG A 10 -50.12 -30.35 -1.75
CA ARG A 10 -48.89 -29.92 -1.08
C ARG A 10 -48.99 -28.42 -0.76
N LYS A 11 -49.18 -28.07 0.52
CA LYS A 11 -49.14 -26.67 0.97
C LYS A 11 -47.76 -26.09 0.63
N ARG A 12 -47.73 -25.07 -0.23
CA ARG A 12 -46.53 -24.26 -0.47
C ARG A 12 -46.26 -23.45 0.80
N ALA A 13 -45.18 -23.77 1.51
CA ALA A 13 -44.68 -22.92 2.59
C ALA A 13 -44.08 -21.65 1.94
N GLY A 14 -44.67 -20.49 2.21
CA GLY A 14 -44.09 -19.19 1.88
C GLY A 14 -43.19 -18.71 3.02
N PHE A 15 -42.17 -17.93 2.68
CA PHE A 15 -41.31 -17.27 3.67
C PHE A 15 -42.12 -16.34 4.58
N SER A 16 -41.78 -16.34 5.87
CA SER A 16 -42.37 -15.40 6.82
C SER A 16 -41.66 -14.04 6.76
N LEU A 17 -42.40 -12.95 6.98
CA LEU A 17 -41.82 -11.60 7.08
C LEU A 17 -40.76 -11.52 8.19
N ILE A 18 -41.00 -12.20 9.32
CA ILE A 18 -40.04 -12.21 10.43
C ILE A 18 -38.72 -12.89 10.03
N GLU A 19 -38.78 -13.87 9.14
CA GLU A 19 -37.64 -14.66 8.69
C GLU A 19 -36.70 -13.78 7.86
N LEU A 20 -37.25 -12.95 6.98
CA LEU A 20 -36.49 -11.97 6.22
C LEU A 20 -35.92 -10.86 7.12
N VAL A 21 -36.70 -10.39 8.11
CA VAL A 21 -36.27 -9.36 9.06
C VAL A 21 -35.06 -9.82 9.89
N VAL A 22 -35.07 -11.04 10.39
CA VAL A 22 -33.94 -11.60 11.16
C VAL A 22 -32.69 -11.74 10.28
N VAL A 23 -32.85 -12.13 9.01
CA VAL A 23 -31.71 -12.25 8.08
C VAL A 23 -31.04 -10.91 7.83
N VAL A 24 -31.80 -9.86 7.50
CA VAL A 24 -31.22 -8.52 7.24
C VAL A 24 -30.65 -7.89 8.52
N LEU A 25 -31.22 -8.20 9.69
CA LEU A 25 -30.68 -7.81 10.99
C LEU A 25 -29.29 -8.41 11.22
N VAL A 26 -29.15 -9.72 11.04
CA VAL A 26 -27.85 -10.42 11.21
C VAL A 26 -26.84 -9.92 10.17
N MET A 27 -27.24 -9.74 8.91
CA MET A 27 -26.39 -9.15 7.88
C MET A 27 -25.92 -7.73 8.25
N GLY A 28 -26.78 -6.92 8.86
CA GLY A 28 -26.43 -5.58 9.34
C GLY A 28 -25.38 -5.58 10.44
N ILE A 29 -25.51 -6.47 11.43
CA ILE A 29 -24.52 -6.62 12.53
C ILE A 29 -23.17 -7.08 11.99
N LEU A 30 -23.17 -8.09 11.11
CA LEU A 30 -21.95 -8.60 10.50
C LEU A 30 -21.24 -7.52 9.66
N ALA A 31 -21.99 -6.74 8.87
CA ALA A 31 -21.43 -5.64 8.09
C ALA A 31 -20.82 -4.54 8.97
N ALA A 32 -21.47 -4.18 10.08
CA ALA A 32 -20.99 -3.16 11.02
C ALA A 32 -19.69 -3.57 11.72
N VAL A 33 -19.51 -4.86 12.04
CA VAL A 33 -18.30 -5.36 12.72
C VAL A 33 -17.16 -5.66 11.73
N ALA A 34 -17.49 -6.16 10.53
CA ALA A 34 -16.48 -6.56 9.54
C ALA A 34 -15.85 -5.36 8.81
N GLY A 35 -16.61 -4.30 8.54
CA GLY A 35 -16.16 -3.12 7.78
C GLY A 35 -14.89 -2.45 8.32
N PRO A 36 -14.81 -2.04 9.59
CA PRO A 36 -13.71 -1.20 10.06
C PRO A 36 -12.35 -1.91 10.11
N LYS A 37 -12.29 -3.21 10.44
CA LYS A 37 -11.00 -3.93 10.62
C LYS A 37 -10.21 -4.13 9.32
N MET A 38 -10.87 -4.15 8.17
CA MET A 38 -10.20 -4.37 6.88
C MET A 38 -9.42 -3.14 6.40
N PHE A 39 -9.86 -1.94 6.76
CA PHE A 39 -9.21 -0.70 6.32
C PHE A 39 -7.87 -0.46 7.01
N ASP A 40 -7.78 -0.70 8.32
CA ASP A 40 -6.56 -0.51 9.11
C ASP A 40 -5.45 -1.51 8.71
N THR A 41 -5.83 -2.76 8.49
CA THR A 41 -4.87 -3.81 8.06
C THR A 41 -4.24 -3.47 6.70
N ALA A 42 -5.03 -2.89 5.78
CA ALA A 42 -4.54 -2.50 4.46
C ALA A 42 -3.59 -1.30 4.51
N SER A 43 -3.82 -0.33 5.39
CA SER A 43 -2.86 0.78 5.60
C SER A 43 -1.56 0.30 6.23
N ASP A 44 -1.63 -0.59 7.22
CA ASP A 44 -0.44 -1.12 7.90
C ASP A 44 0.42 -1.96 6.97
N ALA A 45 -0.21 -2.74 6.08
CA ALA A 45 0.49 -3.50 5.05
C ALA A 45 1.23 -2.58 4.07
N ARG A 46 0.63 -1.45 3.65
CA ARG A 46 1.28 -0.46 2.77
C ARG A 46 2.45 0.24 3.46
N LEU A 47 2.30 0.59 4.75
CA LEU A 47 3.37 1.18 5.54
C LEU A 47 4.54 0.21 5.68
N SER A 48 4.26 -1.04 6.02
CA SER A 48 5.28 -2.10 6.13
C SER A 48 5.99 -2.36 4.81
N GLY A 49 5.26 -2.40 3.70
CA GLY A 49 5.84 -2.50 2.36
C GLY A 49 6.72 -1.30 2.01
N THR A 50 6.33 -0.10 2.41
CA THR A 50 7.16 1.10 2.18
C THR A 50 8.44 1.07 3.02
N LYS A 51 8.39 0.63 4.28
CA LYS A 51 9.59 0.43 5.12
C LYS A 51 10.55 -0.58 4.50
N GLN A 52 10.03 -1.66 3.94
CA GLN A 52 10.86 -2.64 3.23
C GLN A 52 11.53 -2.04 2.00
N SER A 53 10.79 -1.28 1.19
CA SER A 53 11.36 -0.55 0.05
C SER A 53 12.46 0.43 0.47
N LEU A 54 12.27 1.15 1.59
CA LEU A 54 13.29 2.04 2.15
C LEU A 54 14.56 1.27 2.50
N SER A 55 14.45 0.13 3.21
CA SER A 55 15.61 -0.69 3.56
C SER A 55 16.37 -1.14 2.32
N VAL A 56 15.66 -1.68 1.32
CA VAL A 56 16.27 -2.19 0.08
C VAL A 56 17.02 -1.09 -0.68
N VAL A 57 16.44 0.12 -0.78
CA VAL A 57 17.10 1.23 -1.48
C VAL A 57 18.27 1.79 -0.67
N ARG A 58 18.14 1.92 0.66
CA ARG A 58 19.25 2.35 1.54
C ARG A 58 20.43 1.38 1.45
N ASP A 59 20.18 0.08 1.48
CA ASP A 59 21.22 -0.95 1.33
C ASP A 59 21.92 -0.84 -0.04
N ALA A 60 21.17 -0.56 -1.11
CA ALA A 60 21.73 -0.33 -2.44
C ALA A 60 22.60 0.94 -2.50
N ILE A 61 22.18 2.04 -1.86
CA ILE A 61 22.97 3.27 -1.76
C ILE A 61 24.28 3.03 -1.00
N GLU A 62 24.24 2.29 0.12
CA GLU A 62 25.45 1.94 0.87
C GLU A 62 26.37 1.02 0.06
N LEU A 63 25.82 0.06 -0.67
CA LEU A 63 26.62 -0.80 -1.55
C LEU A 63 27.26 -0.02 -2.70
N TYR A 64 26.52 0.91 -3.31
CA TYR A 64 27.07 1.85 -4.29
C TYR A 64 28.24 2.63 -3.68
N ARG A 65 28.06 3.19 -2.49
CA ARG A 65 29.10 3.96 -1.80
C ARG A 65 30.32 3.10 -1.47
N ALA A 66 30.12 1.86 -1.04
CA ALA A 66 31.20 0.94 -0.75
C ALA A 66 32.05 0.63 -1.99
N GLN A 67 31.43 0.58 -3.18
CA GLN A 67 32.14 0.29 -4.44
C GLN A 67 32.76 1.53 -5.09
N ASN A 68 32.08 2.68 -5.03
CA ASN A 68 32.48 3.89 -5.75
C ASN A 68 33.17 4.92 -4.85
N GLY A 69 33.21 4.70 -3.53
CA GLY A 69 33.85 5.58 -2.54
C GLY A 69 33.06 6.83 -2.18
N ALA A 70 31.93 7.10 -2.85
CA ALA A 70 31.07 8.25 -2.61
C ALA A 70 29.59 7.87 -2.77
N TYR A 71 28.71 8.65 -2.15
CA TYR A 71 27.28 8.53 -2.38
C TYR A 71 26.91 8.91 -3.83
N PRO A 72 25.87 8.32 -4.41
CA PRO A 72 25.37 8.71 -5.74
C PRO A 72 25.12 10.23 -5.83
N SER A 73 25.74 10.89 -6.80
CA SER A 73 25.52 12.31 -7.08
C SER A 73 24.75 12.50 -8.40
N SER A 74 23.69 11.72 -8.58
CA SER A 74 22.93 11.68 -9.83
C SER A 74 22.17 13.00 -10.05
N ALA A 75 22.17 13.51 -11.29
CA ALA A 75 21.59 14.82 -11.60
C ALA A 75 20.05 14.88 -11.50
N ASN A 76 19.37 13.73 -11.63
CA ASN A 76 17.92 13.62 -11.60
C ASN A 76 17.46 12.20 -11.23
N SER A 77 16.16 12.05 -10.99
CA SER A 77 15.54 10.78 -10.61
C SER A 77 15.87 9.62 -11.56
N ALA A 78 15.88 9.84 -12.87
CA ALA A 78 16.11 8.77 -13.84
C ALA A 78 17.57 8.30 -13.83
N ALA A 79 18.51 9.24 -13.71
CA ALA A 79 19.93 8.94 -13.53
C ALA A 79 20.16 8.14 -12.24
N PHE A 80 19.54 8.55 -11.12
CA PHE A 80 19.64 7.81 -9.86
C PHE A 80 19.13 6.38 -9.97
N GLN A 81 17.96 6.18 -10.59
CA GLN A 81 17.41 4.84 -10.80
C GLN A 81 18.33 3.97 -11.68
N THR A 82 19.01 4.58 -12.65
CA THR A 82 19.99 3.89 -13.51
C THR A 82 21.21 3.48 -12.71
N ASP A 83 21.77 4.38 -11.91
CA ASP A 83 22.92 4.11 -11.05
C ASP A 83 22.62 2.97 -10.05
N MET A 84 21.39 2.92 -9.53
CA MET A 84 20.95 1.89 -8.60
C MET A 84 20.56 0.56 -9.25
N SER A 85 20.41 0.48 -10.56
CA SER A 85 19.89 -0.72 -11.25
C SER A 85 20.78 -1.95 -11.09
N THR A 86 22.09 -1.77 -10.92
CA THR A 86 23.06 -2.85 -10.65
C THR A 86 22.97 -3.37 -9.21
N TYR A 87 22.47 -2.54 -8.30
CA TYR A 87 22.44 -2.79 -6.85
C TYR A 87 21.07 -3.26 -6.35
N LEU A 88 20.03 -2.98 -7.13
CA LEU A 88 18.65 -3.35 -6.84
C LEU A 88 18.24 -4.59 -7.63
N ARG A 89 17.47 -5.46 -6.97
CA ARG A 89 16.85 -6.61 -7.64
C ARG A 89 15.44 -6.21 -8.09
N GLY A 90 15.30 -5.87 -9.37
CA GLY A 90 14.02 -5.51 -9.99
C GLY A 90 13.87 -4.02 -10.26
N THR A 91 12.64 -3.59 -10.53
CA THR A 91 12.30 -2.18 -10.79
C THR A 91 12.39 -1.34 -9.53
N PHE A 92 12.74 -0.06 -9.67
CA PHE A 92 12.74 0.88 -8.55
C PHE A 92 11.35 0.97 -7.88
N PRO A 93 11.26 0.88 -6.54
CA PRO A 93 9.97 0.77 -5.85
C PRO A 93 9.13 2.06 -5.90
N GLN A 94 7.81 1.89 -5.92
CA GLN A 94 6.84 2.98 -5.75
C GLN A 94 6.47 3.14 -4.27
N VAL A 95 6.37 4.38 -3.79
CA VAL A 95 5.91 4.66 -2.43
C VAL A 95 4.43 4.25 -2.26
N GLN A 96 4.08 3.56 -1.18
CA GLN A 96 2.72 3.04 -0.97
C GLN A 96 1.88 3.85 0.04
N VAL A 97 2.48 4.89 0.63
CA VAL A 97 1.88 5.78 1.63
C VAL A 97 2.17 7.25 1.31
N GLY A 98 1.54 8.15 2.06
CA GLY A 98 1.72 9.59 1.92
C GLY A 98 1.03 10.21 0.70
N ALA A 99 1.20 11.53 0.55
CA ALA A 99 0.54 12.32 -0.49
C ALA A 99 0.90 11.87 -1.92
N ASN A 100 2.12 11.35 -2.12
CA ASN A 100 2.68 10.98 -3.42
C ASN A 100 2.62 9.47 -3.71
N LYS A 101 1.68 8.74 -3.08
CA LYS A 101 1.48 7.29 -3.28
C LYS A 101 1.43 6.91 -4.77
N GLY A 102 2.19 5.87 -5.12
CA GLY A 102 2.32 5.37 -6.50
C GLY A 102 3.46 6.02 -7.28
N SER A 103 4.09 7.06 -6.75
CA SER A 103 5.27 7.65 -7.37
C SER A 103 6.51 6.82 -7.07
N ASN A 104 7.36 6.61 -8.09
CA ASN A 104 8.72 6.10 -7.97
C ASN A 104 9.76 7.20 -8.18
N ALA A 105 9.34 8.44 -8.43
CA ALA A 105 10.24 9.55 -8.66
C ALA A 105 10.98 9.92 -7.36
N ILE A 106 12.24 10.29 -7.50
CA ILE A 106 13.13 10.70 -6.42
C ILE A 106 13.42 12.19 -6.57
N ARG A 107 13.09 12.95 -5.54
CA ARG A 107 13.59 14.30 -5.35
C ARG A 107 15.03 14.24 -4.88
N ILE A 108 15.96 14.72 -5.68
CA ILE A 108 17.37 14.77 -5.34
C ILE A 108 17.70 16.17 -4.83
N HIS A 109 18.29 16.28 -3.64
CA HIS A 109 18.68 17.54 -3.05
C HIS A 109 19.97 17.41 -2.23
N SER A 110 20.46 18.54 -1.72
CA SER A 110 21.50 18.60 -0.70
C SER A 110 20.96 19.38 0.52
N GLY A 111 21.25 18.91 1.74
CA GLY A 111 20.73 19.50 2.99
C GLY A 111 19.40 18.88 3.45
N SER A 112 18.83 19.33 4.59
CA SER A 112 17.62 18.68 5.16
C SER A 112 16.47 18.58 4.15
N PRO A 113 15.89 17.38 3.94
CA PRO A 113 14.74 17.21 3.07
C PRO A 113 13.54 18.00 3.63
N THR A 114 13.18 19.10 2.97
CA THR A 114 11.89 19.73 3.15
C THR A 114 10.92 19.12 2.12
N PRO A 115 9.80 18.54 2.59
CA PRO A 115 8.85 17.94 1.67
C PRO A 115 8.33 18.96 0.67
N SER A 116 8.49 18.65 -0.61
CA SER A 116 8.04 19.50 -1.71
C SER A 116 8.04 18.71 -3.02
N GLY A 117 7.34 19.23 -4.03
CA GLY A 117 7.20 18.54 -5.32
C GLY A 117 6.18 17.41 -5.30
N THR A 118 6.23 16.56 -6.33
CA THR A 118 5.30 15.43 -6.58
C THR A 118 6.01 14.07 -6.56
N GLU A 119 7.29 14.07 -6.20
CA GLU A 119 8.12 12.88 -6.08
C GLU A 119 7.73 12.07 -4.85
N GLY A 120 7.77 10.74 -4.95
CA GLY A 120 7.44 9.84 -3.84
C GLY A 120 8.54 9.73 -2.80
N TRP A 121 9.78 9.89 -3.24
CA TRP A 121 10.98 9.70 -2.43
C TRP A 121 11.83 10.97 -2.39
N ALA A 122 12.61 11.15 -1.34
CA ALA A 122 13.63 12.20 -1.25
C ALA A 122 14.98 11.57 -0.93
N TYR A 123 16.01 12.07 -1.59
CA TYR A 123 17.38 11.62 -1.46
C TYR A 123 18.33 12.81 -1.27
N ASP A 124 19.16 12.74 -0.23
CA ASP A 124 20.19 13.71 0.06
C ASP A 124 21.56 13.21 -0.41
N THR A 125 22.13 13.90 -1.39
CA THR A 125 23.44 13.55 -1.98
C THR A 125 24.61 13.75 -1.01
N SER A 126 24.44 14.58 0.02
CA SER A 126 25.50 14.89 0.98
C SER A 126 25.61 13.88 2.10
N THR A 127 24.47 13.35 2.56
CA THR A 127 24.39 12.41 3.69
C THR A 127 24.10 10.98 3.27
N GLY A 128 23.61 10.77 2.04
CA GLY A 128 23.09 9.49 1.59
C GLY A 128 21.67 9.17 2.09
N SER A 129 21.05 10.08 2.83
CA SER A 129 19.73 9.87 3.44
C SER A 129 18.67 9.65 2.36
N PHE A 130 17.92 8.55 2.48
CA PHE A 130 16.80 8.22 1.61
C PHE A 130 15.54 8.05 2.44
N ILE A 131 14.53 8.87 2.17
CA ILE A 131 13.28 8.92 2.92
C ILE A 131 12.07 9.04 2.00
N ILE A 132 10.88 8.92 2.58
CA ILE A 132 9.64 9.29 1.90
C ILE A 132 9.60 10.81 1.75
N ASN A 133 9.11 11.31 0.60
CA ASN A 133 8.87 12.73 0.38
C ASN A 133 7.39 13.05 0.67
N ASP A 134 7.04 13.17 1.95
CA ASP A 134 5.68 13.53 2.37
C ASP A 134 5.66 14.80 3.22
N ALA A 135 4.86 15.78 2.81
CA ALA A 135 4.70 17.07 3.48
C ALA A 135 3.68 17.05 4.62
N THR A 136 2.84 16.01 4.65
CA THR A 136 1.63 16.02 5.48
C THR A 136 1.69 14.98 6.60
N SER A 137 2.67 14.08 6.59
CA SER A 137 2.75 12.98 7.55
C SER A 137 4.16 12.76 8.09
N SER A 138 4.22 12.16 9.28
CA SER A 138 5.46 11.82 10.00
C SER A 138 6.25 10.67 9.35
N TYR A 139 5.95 10.29 8.10
CA TYR A 139 6.61 9.16 7.43
C TYR A 139 8.07 9.42 7.05
N ASN A 140 8.52 10.68 7.14
CA ASN A 140 9.90 11.06 6.83
C ASN A 140 10.90 10.56 7.87
N THR A 141 10.43 10.06 9.02
CA THR A 141 11.26 9.53 10.12
C THR A 141 11.32 8.00 10.17
N LEU A 142 10.72 7.30 9.20
CA LEU A 142 10.80 5.84 9.06
C LEU A 142 12.19 5.39 8.59
#